data_AF-A0A518I6T3-F1
#
_entry.id   AF-A0A518I6T3-F1
#
_cell.length_a   1.000
_cell.length_b   1.000
_cell.length_c   1.000
_cell.angle_alpha   90.00
_cell.angle_beta   90.00
_cell.angle_gamma   90.00
#
_symmetry.space_group_name_H-M   'P 1'
#
loop_
_entity.id
_entity.type
_entity.pdbx_description
1 polymer ?
#
loop_
_entity_poly.entity_id
_entity_poly.type
_entity_poly.pdbx_seq_one_letter_code
_entity_poly.pdbx_strand_id
1 'polypeptide(L)'
;MKPLSYLLICFSSLLLGAMFVTETQAGEKPHVVFVTGDDEYRSEESMPMLAKILKRDYGFDVTICYSLDEDGNIAPGNQKSISGLEALDDADLMVLFTRFRDLPPEQFQHFLKYVKSGKPVVGFRTATHAFLFRDPKSPFKDWNNEKIAELVGQRWITHHGHFGDGHEFLTEVTIDDDAKEHPILRGVKPYKAYSWLYHVHGGSEGHKLAGDSKPLLIGHSLKSNHQMKGNLDKFPMTNPVAWTKTYKGEDGTKGRVFFTTTAHPFDFKDSNVRKLSLNGILWALGMEDQIPTQGAKTDFVGEYEPNNSGTGPKKYKTGQKPEKI
;
A
#
# COMPACT_ATOMS: atom_id res chain seq x y z
N MET A 1 -62.65 37.74 64.02
CA MET A 1 -61.53 36.78 64.00
C MET A 1 -61.62 35.92 62.74
N LYS A 2 -60.91 36.32 61.68
CA LYS A 2 -60.61 35.62 60.41
C LYS A 2 -59.41 36.38 59.80
N PRO A 3 -58.60 35.82 58.88
CA PRO A 3 -58.23 34.43 58.63
C PRO A 3 -56.68 34.26 58.59
N LEU A 4 -56.15 33.04 58.45
CA LEU A 4 -54.76 32.85 58.02
C LEU A 4 -54.70 31.76 56.95
N SER A 5 -54.48 32.20 55.70
CA SER A 5 -54.22 31.35 54.54
C SER A 5 -52.71 31.25 54.35
N TYR A 6 -52.18 30.03 54.30
CA TYR A 6 -50.76 29.79 53.99
C TYR A 6 -50.53 29.90 52.48
N LEU A 7 -49.68 30.85 52.08
CA LEU A 7 -49.20 31.04 50.72
C LEU A 7 -47.97 30.14 50.51
N LEU A 8 -48.09 29.12 49.65
CA LEU A 8 -46.98 28.28 49.23
C LEU A 8 -46.31 28.96 48.02
N ILE A 9 -45.08 29.45 48.18
CA ILE A 9 -44.29 30.02 47.10
C ILE A 9 -43.42 28.91 46.51
N CYS A 10 -43.78 28.41 45.33
CA CYS A 10 -42.93 27.54 44.53
C CYS A 10 -41.90 28.38 43.76
N PHE A 11 -40.63 28.29 44.15
CA PHE A 11 -39.52 28.79 43.33
C PHE A 11 -39.25 27.80 42.19
N SER A 12 -39.63 28.16 40.97
CA SER A 12 -39.19 27.45 39.76
C SER A 12 -37.81 27.98 39.36
N SER A 13 -36.76 27.23 39.66
CA SER A 13 -35.42 27.47 39.11
C SER A 13 -35.37 26.97 37.67
N LEU A 14 -35.47 27.88 36.70
CA LEU A 14 -35.20 27.60 35.29
C LEU A 14 -33.67 27.42 35.12
N LEU A 15 -33.22 26.17 35.00
CA LEU A 15 -31.86 25.87 34.53
C LEU A 15 -31.84 25.99 33.00
N LEU A 16 -31.32 27.11 32.49
CA LEU A 16 -30.93 27.25 31.09
C LEU A 16 -29.65 26.42 30.88
N GLY A 17 -29.81 25.18 30.44
CA GLY A 17 -28.70 24.37 29.93
C GLY A 17 -28.26 24.90 28.58
N ALA A 18 -27.16 25.65 28.54
CA ALA A 18 -26.50 25.97 27.28
C ALA A 18 -25.92 24.67 26.70
N MET A 19 -26.60 24.10 25.70
CA MET A 19 -26.01 23.08 24.84
C MET A 19 -24.90 23.76 24.03
N PHE A 20 -23.65 23.56 24.44
CA PHE A 20 -22.54 23.70 23.52
C PHE A 20 -22.67 22.58 22.50
N VAL A 21 -23.31 22.89 21.36
CA VAL A 21 -23.10 22.13 20.14
C VAL A 21 -21.66 22.43 19.75
N THR A 22 -20.74 21.55 20.14
CA THR A 22 -19.47 21.46 19.45
C THR A 22 -19.81 21.09 18.02
N GLU A 23 -19.73 22.04 17.10
CA GLU A 23 -19.49 21.72 15.70
C GLU A 23 -18.24 20.82 15.69
N THR A 24 -18.44 19.51 15.56
CA THR A 24 -17.40 18.63 15.06
C THR A 24 -17.10 19.17 13.67
N GLN A 25 -16.05 19.98 13.57
CA GLN A 25 -15.43 20.30 12.30
C GLN A 25 -15.17 18.96 11.63
N ALA A 26 -15.93 18.65 10.58
CA ALA A 26 -15.71 17.46 9.80
C ALA A 26 -14.25 17.51 9.38
N GLY A 27 -13.42 16.61 9.93
CA GLY A 27 -12.00 16.56 9.63
C GLY A 27 -11.82 16.47 8.12
N GLU A 28 -10.77 17.13 7.61
CA GLU A 28 -10.43 17.00 6.19
C GLU A 28 -10.28 15.52 5.84
N LYS A 29 -10.86 15.13 4.71
CA LYS A 29 -10.80 13.76 4.22
C LYS A 29 -9.38 13.48 3.74
N PRO A 30 -8.73 12.40 4.19
CA PRO A 30 -7.39 12.08 3.70
C PRO A 30 -7.37 11.92 2.18
N HIS A 31 -6.37 12.52 1.54
CA HIS A 31 -6.10 12.35 0.12
C HIS A 31 -5.07 11.24 -0.11
N VAL A 32 -5.50 10.13 -0.68
CA VAL A 32 -4.64 8.97 -0.99
C VAL A 32 -4.33 8.92 -2.48
N VAL A 33 -3.04 8.99 -2.81
CA VAL A 33 -2.56 8.92 -4.19
C VAL A 33 -1.96 7.56 -4.50
N PHE A 34 -2.59 6.87 -5.45
CA PHE A 34 -2.14 5.58 -5.96
C PHE A 34 -1.25 5.77 -7.19
N VAL A 35 0.06 5.64 -7.00
CA VAL A 35 1.04 5.68 -8.07
C VAL A 35 1.16 4.30 -8.71
N THR A 36 0.42 4.08 -9.80
CA THR A 36 0.47 2.84 -10.58
C THR A 36 1.51 2.94 -11.69
N GLY A 37 1.86 1.80 -12.26
CA GLY A 37 3.00 1.67 -13.15
C GLY A 37 3.78 0.40 -12.85
N ASP A 38 3.08 -0.71 -12.70
CA ASP A 38 3.69 -2.03 -12.72
C ASP A 38 3.32 -2.69 -14.06
N ASP A 39 4.33 -3.10 -14.82
CA ASP A 39 4.15 -3.69 -16.14
C ASP A 39 4.03 -5.22 -16.14
N GLU A 40 3.95 -5.85 -14.96
CA GLU A 40 3.92 -7.30 -14.76
C GLU A 40 2.71 -7.79 -13.94
N TYR A 41 2.27 -7.05 -12.93
CA TYR A 41 1.32 -7.45 -11.88
C TYR A 41 0.06 -6.59 -11.82
N ARG A 42 -0.23 -5.86 -12.90
CA ARG A 42 -1.51 -5.20 -13.13
C ARG A 42 -1.89 -4.18 -12.04
N SER A 43 -0.95 -3.32 -11.64
CA SER A 43 -1.24 -2.31 -10.63
C SER A 43 -2.33 -1.32 -11.10
N GLU A 44 -2.43 -1.10 -12.40
CA GLU A 44 -3.52 -0.35 -13.05
C GLU A 44 -4.91 -0.98 -12.91
N GLU A 45 -5.01 -2.25 -12.47
CA GLU A 45 -6.28 -2.93 -12.23
C GLU A 45 -6.55 -3.09 -10.73
N SER A 46 -5.54 -3.49 -9.95
CA SER A 46 -5.70 -3.71 -8.50
C SER A 46 -5.83 -2.43 -7.68
N MET A 47 -5.10 -1.36 -8.05
CA MET A 47 -5.10 -0.13 -7.27
C MET A 47 -6.42 0.65 -7.39
N PRO A 48 -7.05 0.76 -8.59
CA PRO A 48 -8.41 1.29 -8.69
C PRO A 48 -9.44 0.53 -7.85
N MET A 49 -9.32 -0.79 -7.77
CA MET A 49 -10.19 -1.61 -6.93
C MET A 49 -10.07 -1.22 -5.45
N LEU A 50 -8.85 -1.09 -4.92
CA LEU A 50 -8.65 -0.66 -3.52
C LEU A 50 -9.10 0.78 -3.30
N ALA A 51 -8.80 1.69 -4.23
CA ALA A 51 -9.19 3.10 -4.15
C ALA A 51 -10.71 3.27 -4.05
N LYS A 52 -11.48 2.51 -4.84
CA LYS A 52 -12.96 2.52 -4.76
C LYS A 52 -13.48 2.05 -3.40
N ILE A 53 -12.83 1.05 -2.79
CA ILE A 53 -13.19 0.60 -1.43
C ILE A 53 -12.92 1.71 -0.41
N LEU A 54 -11.76 2.37 -0.47
CA LEU A 54 -11.44 3.49 0.41
C LEU A 54 -12.45 4.63 0.28
N LYS A 55 -12.78 5.00 -0.96
CA LYS A 55 -13.76 6.06 -1.23
C LYS A 55 -15.15 5.70 -0.70
N ARG A 56 -15.62 4.46 -0.95
CA ARG A 56 -16.94 4.00 -0.51
C ARG A 56 -17.04 3.93 1.02
N ASP A 57 -16.07 3.32 1.67
CA ASP A 57 -16.20 2.91 3.08
C ASP A 57 -15.65 3.93 4.07
N TYR A 58 -14.68 4.76 3.66
CA TYR A 58 -14.00 5.74 4.52
C TYR A 58 -14.14 7.17 4.00
N GLY A 59 -14.71 7.37 2.81
CA GLY A 59 -14.96 8.70 2.25
C GLY A 59 -13.70 9.46 1.83
N PHE A 60 -12.57 8.76 1.64
CA PHE A 60 -11.29 9.36 1.25
C PHE A 60 -11.35 9.98 -0.14
N ASP A 61 -10.59 11.05 -0.32
CA ASP A 61 -10.27 11.53 -1.66
C ASP A 61 -9.17 10.65 -2.23
N VAL A 62 -9.34 10.19 -3.48
CA VAL A 62 -8.41 9.26 -4.11
C VAL A 62 -8.03 9.76 -5.49
N THR A 63 -6.73 9.76 -5.78
CA THR A 63 -6.21 9.99 -7.13
C THR A 63 -5.41 8.78 -7.57
N ILE A 64 -5.52 8.41 -8.84
CA ILE A 64 -4.74 7.31 -9.42
C ILE A 64 -3.89 7.86 -10.55
N CYS A 65 -2.58 7.74 -10.38
CA CYS A 65 -1.61 8.05 -11.41
C CYS A 65 -1.41 6.83 -12.29
N TYR A 66 -1.36 7.00 -13.61
CA TYR A 66 -1.24 5.92 -14.58
C TYR A 66 -0.09 6.15 -15.54
N SER A 67 0.49 5.05 -16.00
CA SER A 67 1.32 5.06 -17.20
C SER A 67 0.43 5.04 -18.44
N LEU A 68 0.56 6.02 -19.33
CA LEU A 68 -0.31 6.21 -20.50
C LEU A 68 0.48 6.16 -21.82
N ASP A 69 -0.20 5.79 -22.91
CA ASP A 69 0.28 6.00 -24.29
C ASP A 69 -0.04 7.43 -24.80
N GLU A 70 0.36 7.73 -26.03
CA GLU A 70 0.16 9.04 -26.66
C GLU A 70 -1.31 9.40 -26.86
N ASP A 71 -2.18 8.39 -27.01
CA ASP A 71 -3.63 8.57 -27.11
C ASP A 71 -4.28 8.77 -25.73
N GLY A 72 -3.54 8.60 -24.64
CA GLY A 72 -4.02 8.67 -23.26
C GLY A 72 -4.71 7.38 -22.79
N ASN A 73 -4.48 6.24 -23.44
CA ASN A 73 -4.89 4.94 -22.91
C ASN A 73 -3.86 4.44 -21.88
N ILE A 74 -4.33 3.64 -20.93
CA ILE A 74 -3.49 2.97 -19.94
C ILE A 74 -2.54 2.01 -20.67
N ALA A 75 -1.24 2.25 -20.50
CA ALA A 75 -0.16 1.52 -21.16
C ALA A 75 0.92 1.18 -20.13
N PRO A 76 0.74 0.12 -19.32
CA PRO A 76 1.65 -0.22 -18.22
C PRO A 76 3.11 -0.37 -18.66
N GLY A 77 3.34 -0.82 -19.90
CA GLY A 77 4.67 -0.96 -20.50
C GLY A 77 5.41 0.35 -20.80
N ASN A 78 4.76 1.52 -20.73
CA ASN A 78 5.43 2.80 -20.87
C ASN A 78 6.20 3.18 -19.59
N GLN A 79 7.40 2.65 -19.44
CA GLN A 79 8.24 2.88 -18.26
C GLN A 79 8.77 4.32 -18.13
N LYS A 80 8.54 5.20 -19.12
CA LYS A 80 9.12 6.54 -19.21
C LYS A 80 8.20 7.66 -18.72
N SER A 81 6.99 7.36 -18.28
CA SER A 81 6.05 8.37 -17.81
C SER A 81 5.01 7.78 -16.88
N ILE A 82 4.59 8.58 -15.91
CA ILE A 82 3.38 8.39 -15.12
C ILE A 82 2.64 9.73 -15.08
N SER A 83 1.43 9.76 -15.61
CA SER A 83 0.53 10.92 -15.60
C SER A 83 -0.15 11.06 -14.23
N GLY A 84 -0.32 12.31 -13.76
CA GLY A 84 -1.02 12.62 -12.52
C GLY A 84 -0.13 12.66 -11.27
N LEU A 85 1.20 12.62 -11.41
CA LEU A 85 2.14 12.63 -10.29
C LEU A 85 2.11 13.93 -9.47
N GLU A 86 1.65 15.03 -10.07
CA GLU A 86 1.44 16.31 -9.39
C GLU A 86 0.47 16.22 -8.20
N ALA A 87 -0.43 15.24 -8.18
CA ALA A 87 -1.30 14.97 -7.04
C ALA A 87 -0.54 14.54 -5.78
N LEU A 88 0.74 14.16 -5.88
CA LEU A 88 1.57 13.91 -4.71
C LEU A 88 1.92 15.20 -3.94
N ASP A 89 1.73 16.37 -4.53
CA ASP A 89 2.09 17.63 -3.88
C ASP A 89 1.19 17.97 -2.68
N ASP A 90 -0.07 17.50 -2.70
CA ASP A 90 -1.06 17.68 -1.65
C ASP A 90 -1.48 16.37 -0.94
N ALA A 91 -1.12 15.20 -1.48
CA ALA A 91 -1.42 13.89 -0.89
C ALA A 91 -1.07 13.73 0.60
N ASP A 92 -1.91 13.03 1.35
CA ASP A 92 -1.65 12.61 2.74
C ASP A 92 -1.01 11.23 2.83
N LEU A 93 -1.25 10.37 1.84
CA LEU A 93 -0.62 9.05 1.73
C LEU A 93 -0.32 8.71 0.26
N MET A 94 0.88 8.16 0.02
CA MET A 94 1.25 7.58 -1.27
C MET A 94 1.16 6.05 -1.20
N VAL A 95 0.37 5.47 -2.10
CA VAL A 95 0.44 4.05 -2.43
C VAL A 95 1.35 3.87 -3.65
N LEU A 96 2.47 3.18 -3.48
CA LEU A 96 3.45 2.94 -4.53
C LEU A 96 3.35 1.49 -5.04
N PHE A 97 2.94 1.32 -6.29
CA PHE A 97 3.00 0.03 -7.00
C PHE A 97 3.63 0.20 -8.39
N THR A 98 4.90 0.60 -8.26
CA THR A 98 5.99 0.85 -9.21
C THR A 98 6.75 -0.34 -9.77
N ARG A 99 7.10 -0.40 -11.06
CA ARG A 99 8.20 -1.26 -11.55
C ARG A 99 9.05 -0.59 -12.62
N PHE A 100 10.36 -0.53 -12.37
CA PHE A 100 11.42 -0.10 -13.29
C PHE A 100 11.15 1.19 -14.06
N ARG A 101 10.51 2.16 -13.40
CA ARG A 101 10.21 3.47 -13.99
C ARG A 101 11.48 4.28 -14.17
N ASP A 102 11.66 4.82 -15.37
CA ASP A 102 12.77 5.69 -15.76
C ASP A 102 12.15 7.06 -16.07
N LEU A 103 11.67 7.70 -14.99
CA LEU A 103 10.86 8.90 -15.09
C LEU A 103 11.72 10.09 -15.48
N PRO A 104 11.19 11.04 -16.25
CA PRO A 104 11.90 12.26 -16.52
C PRO A 104 12.00 13.10 -15.23
N PRO A 105 13.03 13.96 -15.10
CA PRO A 105 13.28 14.69 -13.86
C PRO A 105 12.07 15.46 -13.32
N GLU A 106 11.32 16.13 -14.19
CA GLU A 106 10.15 16.92 -13.81
C GLU A 106 9.06 16.09 -13.11
N GLN A 107 8.79 14.89 -13.61
CA GLN A 107 7.83 13.97 -12.96
C GLN A 107 8.39 13.42 -11.66
N PHE A 108 9.67 13.06 -11.65
CA PHE A 108 10.29 12.48 -10.46
C PHE A 108 10.41 13.47 -9.29
N GLN A 109 10.45 14.79 -9.56
CA GLN A 109 10.46 15.80 -8.49
C GLN A 109 9.22 15.75 -7.59
N HIS A 110 8.03 15.41 -8.12
CA HIS A 110 6.84 15.25 -7.28
C HIS A 110 6.99 14.11 -6.26
N PHE A 111 7.53 12.97 -6.69
CA PHE A 111 7.87 11.87 -5.80
C PHE A 111 8.93 12.29 -4.76
N LEU A 112 9.99 12.99 -5.19
CA LEU A 112 11.03 13.46 -4.27
C LEU A 112 10.47 14.43 -3.23
N LYS A 113 9.65 15.39 -3.64
CA LYS A 113 8.99 16.34 -2.75
C LYS A 113 8.11 15.62 -1.73
N TYR A 114 7.33 14.64 -2.18
CA TYR A 114 6.52 13.81 -1.29
C TYR A 114 7.38 13.08 -0.26
N VAL A 115 8.41 12.34 -0.70
CA VAL A 115 9.27 11.61 0.23
C VAL A 115 9.95 12.57 1.21
N LYS A 116 10.50 13.69 0.73
CA LYS A 116 11.14 14.72 1.58
C LYS A 116 10.20 15.31 2.63
N SER A 117 8.88 15.29 2.43
CA SER A 117 7.92 15.75 3.43
C SER A 117 7.74 14.79 4.63
N GLY A 118 8.24 13.56 4.53
CA GLY A 118 8.10 12.57 5.60
C GLY A 118 6.67 12.03 5.77
N LYS A 119 5.80 12.15 4.76
CA LYS A 119 4.43 11.63 4.79
C LYS A 119 4.36 10.10 4.61
N PRO A 120 3.28 9.43 5.07
CA PRO A 120 3.15 7.97 5.01
C PRO A 120 3.28 7.34 3.61
N VAL A 121 3.79 6.11 3.54
CA VAL A 121 3.92 5.33 2.30
C VAL A 121 3.37 3.92 2.48
N VAL A 122 2.61 3.44 1.50
CA VAL A 122 2.26 2.02 1.37
C VAL A 122 2.85 1.47 0.09
N GLY A 123 3.73 0.48 0.19
CA GLY A 123 4.40 -0.13 -0.97
C GLY A 123 3.91 -1.54 -1.26
N PHE A 124 3.71 -1.85 -2.53
CA PHE A 124 3.37 -3.19 -2.99
C PHE A 124 4.47 -3.75 -3.89
N ARG A 125 4.88 -4.98 -3.59
CA ARG A 125 5.63 -5.89 -4.44
C ARG A 125 6.90 -5.31 -5.04
N THR A 126 6.75 -4.78 -6.24
CA THR A 126 7.80 -4.32 -7.13
C THR A 126 8.21 -2.91 -6.78
N ALA A 127 7.55 -2.28 -5.81
CA ALA A 127 8.03 -1.05 -5.18
C ALA A 127 9.44 -1.20 -4.57
N THR A 128 9.92 -2.41 -4.29
CA THR A 128 11.36 -2.70 -4.00
C THR A 128 12.31 -2.36 -5.16
N HIS A 129 11.80 -2.19 -6.36
CA HIS A 129 12.47 -1.81 -7.59
C HIS A 129 11.56 -0.92 -8.45
N ALA A 130 10.93 0.05 -7.78
CA ALA A 130 10.01 1.01 -8.40
C ALA A 130 10.65 1.73 -9.59
N PHE A 131 11.95 2.05 -9.48
CA PHE A 131 12.68 2.85 -10.45
C PHE A 131 13.86 2.09 -11.06
N LEU A 132 14.17 2.44 -12.31
CA LEU A 132 15.37 2.01 -13.02
C LEU A 132 15.85 3.12 -13.93
N PHE A 133 16.51 4.12 -13.35
CA PHE A 133 17.19 5.17 -14.11
C PHE A 133 18.36 4.57 -14.88
N ARG A 134 18.23 4.55 -16.22
CA ARG A 134 19.17 3.85 -17.10
C ARG A 134 20.38 4.70 -17.47
N ASP A 135 20.19 6.00 -17.65
CA ASP A 135 21.30 6.93 -17.91
C ASP A 135 22.31 6.88 -16.75
N PRO A 136 23.57 6.46 -16.99
CA PRO A 136 24.61 6.46 -15.97
C PRO A 136 24.87 7.83 -15.33
N LYS A 137 24.50 8.92 -16.01
CA LYS A 137 24.65 10.31 -15.53
C LYS A 137 23.43 10.81 -14.76
N SER A 138 22.35 10.03 -14.67
CA SER A 138 21.15 10.45 -13.95
C SER A 138 21.50 10.72 -12.47
N PRO A 139 21.08 11.87 -11.89
CA PRO A 139 21.29 12.15 -10.48
C PRO A 139 20.42 11.26 -9.56
N PHE A 140 19.52 10.47 -10.13
CA PHE A 140 18.55 9.66 -9.40
C PHE A 140 18.94 8.17 -9.30
N LYS A 141 20.16 7.80 -9.73
CA LYS A 141 20.62 6.40 -9.78
C LYS A 141 20.50 5.64 -8.47
N ASP A 142 20.67 6.30 -7.33
CA ASP A 142 20.56 5.66 -6.02
C ASP A 142 19.14 5.11 -5.74
N TRP A 143 18.11 5.68 -6.39
CA TRP A 143 16.73 5.19 -6.29
C TRP A 143 16.49 3.86 -6.98
N ASN A 144 17.45 3.37 -7.77
CA ASN A 144 17.37 2.02 -8.32
C ASN A 144 17.56 0.95 -7.23
N ASN A 145 18.22 1.28 -6.10
CA ASN A 145 18.58 0.30 -5.07
C ASN A 145 18.60 0.89 -3.64
N GLU A 146 19.57 1.72 -3.30
CA GLU A 146 19.84 2.14 -1.92
C GLU A 146 18.68 2.96 -1.34
N LYS A 147 18.28 4.05 -2.01
CA LYS A 147 17.22 4.94 -1.50
C LYS A 147 15.85 4.28 -1.48
N ILE A 148 15.60 3.33 -2.39
CA ILE A 148 14.34 2.57 -2.36
C ILE A 148 14.34 1.58 -1.18
N ALA A 149 15.47 0.93 -0.88
CA ALA A 149 15.59 0.07 0.30
C ALA A 149 15.47 0.86 1.61
N GLU A 150 16.03 2.08 1.67
CA GLU A 150 15.85 2.99 2.81
C GLU A 150 14.39 3.40 3.01
N LEU A 151 13.64 3.60 1.93
CA LEU A 151 12.23 3.98 2.00
C LEU A 151 11.34 2.79 2.38
N VAL A 152 11.38 1.71 1.59
CA VAL A 152 10.41 0.60 1.72
C VAL A 152 10.93 -0.60 2.50
N GLY A 153 12.19 -0.58 2.93
CA GLY A 153 12.81 -1.61 3.76
C GLY A 153 13.62 -2.65 2.99
N GLN A 154 13.49 -2.75 1.66
CA GLN A 154 14.33 -3.63 0.85
C GLN A 154 14.38 -3.24 -0.64
N ARG A 155 15.47 -3.60 -1.31
CA ARG A 155 15.63 -3.55 -2.78
C ARG A 155 15.32 -4.90 -3.42
N TRP A 156 15.12 -4.93 -4.73
CA TRP A 156 15.02 -6.20 -5.46
C TRP A 156 16.31 -7.02 -5.40
N ILE A 157 16.18 -8.32 -5.08
CA ILE A 157 17.29 -9.28 -5.02
C ILE A 157 17.01 -10.42 -6.01
N THR A 158 16.06 -11.29 -5.68
CA THR A 158 15.60 -12.41 -6.51
C THR A 158 14.31 -13.01 -5.92
N HIS A 159 13.77 -14.05 -6.55
CA HIS A 159 12.59 -14.79 -6.07
C HIS A 159 12.79 -16.30 -6.22
N HIS A 160 11.94 -17.07 -5.54
CA HIS A 160 11.95 -18.54 -5.61
C HIS A 160 11.64 -19.13 -7.00
N GLY A 161 11.04 -18.37 -7.91
CA GLY A 161 10.86 -18.77 -9.31
C GLY A 161 9.48 -18.43 -9.84
N HIS A 162 9.40 -18.25 -11.15
CA HIS A 162 8.14 -18.12 -11.86
C HIS A 162 7.67 -19.53 -12.24
N PHE A 163 6.66 -20.04 -11.54
CA PHE A 163 6.05 -21.33 -11.82
C PHE A 163 4.58 -21.18 -12.19
N GLY A 164 4.05 -22.15 -12.92
CA GLY A 164 2.62 -22.28 -13.21
C GLY A 164 1.96 -21.14 -13.99
N ASP A 165 2.73 -20.17 -14.52
CA ASP A 165 2.24 -18.97 -15.25
C ASP A 165 1.04 -18.31 -14.54
N GLY A 166 1.10 -18.17 -13.20
CA GLY A 166 0.02 -17.54 -12.41
C GLY A 166 -1.25 -18.39 -12.23
N HIS A 167 -1.23 -19.68 -12.56
CA HIS A 167 -2.37 -20.61 -12.39
C HIS A 167 -2.33 -21.44 -11.10
N GLU A 168 -1.34 -21.22 -10.24
CA GLU A 168 -1.23 -21.93 -8.96
C GLU A 168 -0.69 -21.02 -7.85
N PHE A 169 -0.98 -21.38 -6.60
CA PHE A 169 -0.38 -20.73 -5.44
C PHE A 169 1.10 -21.10 -5.31
N LEU A 170 1.93 -20.11 -4.99
CA LEU A 170 3.39 -20.25 -4.92
C LEU A 170 3.98 -19.86 -3.57
N THR A 171 3.20 -19.18 -2.73
CA THR A 171 3.60 -18.81 -1.38
C THR A 171 2.47 -19.10 -0.42
N GLU A 172 2.76 -19.80 0.67
CA GLU A 172 1.91 -19.85 1.86
C GLU A 172 2.30 -18.71 2.79
N VAL A 173 1.34 -17.94 3.28
CA VAL A 173 1.57 -16.76 4.11
C VAL A 173 0.99 -16.99 5.50
N THR A 174 1.84 -16.82 6.51
CA THR A 174 1.50 -16.94 7.93
C THR A 174 1.79 -15.64 8.67
N ILE A 175 1.17 -15.49 9.85
CA ILE A 175 1.39 -14.34 10.73
C ILE A 175 2.71 -14.54 11.48
N ASP A 176 3.52 -13.50 11.57
CA ASP A 176 4.70 -13.48 12.43
C ASP A 176 4.26 -13.50 13.91
N ASP A 177 4.85 -14.38 14.71
CA ASP A 177 4.45 -14.60 16.09
C ASP A 177 4.58 -13.34 16.96
N ASP A 178 5.57 -12.49 16.68
CA ASP A 178 5.83 -11.26 17.43
C ASP A 178 4.90 -10.10 17.02
N ALA A 179 4.11 -10.29 15.95
CA ALA A 179 3.26 -9.25 15.37
C ALA A 179 1.75 -9.49 15.54
N LYS A 180 1.31 -10.59 16.18
CA LYS A 180 -0.11 -11.00 16.25
C LYS A 180 -1.09 -9.91 16.66
N GLU A 181 -0.68 -9.03 17.58
CA GLU A 181 -1.51 -7.95 18.11
C GLU A 181 -1.44 -6.65 17.28
N HIS A 182 -0.65 -6.62 16.20
CA HIS A 182 -0.46 -5.43 15.40
C HIS A 182 -1.78 -5.02 14.70
N PRO A 183 -2.21 -3.75 14.74
CA PRO A 183 -3.49 -3.30 14.18
C PRO A 183 -3.72 -3.68 12.71
N ILE A 184 -2.66 -3.69 11.91
CA ILE A 184 -2.70 -4.12 10.49
C ILE A 184 -3.24 -5.56 10.34
N LEU A 185 -2.99 -6.44 11.32
CA LEU A 185 -3.35 -7.85 11.26
C LEU A 185 -4.76 -8.17 11.79
N ARG A 186 -5.53 -7.17 12.23
CA ARG A 186 -6.93 -7.36 12.65
C ARG A 186 -7.74 -8.00 11.53
N GLY A 187 -8.31 -9.18 11.80
CA GLY A 187 -9.12 -9.95 10.86
C GLY A 187 -8.37 -10.58 9.68
N VAL A 188 -7.04 -10.44 9.61
CA VAL A 188 -6.19 -11.11 8.62
C VAL A 188 -5.90 -12.52 9.11
N LYS A 189 -6.16 -13.53 8.27
CA LYS A 189 -5.85 -14.94 8.54
C LYS A 189 -4.74 -15.41 7.59
N PRO A 190 -4.03 -16.52 7.90
CA PRO A 190 -3.13 -17.16 6.94
C PRO A 190 -3.82 -17.44 5.60
N TYR A 191 -3.09 -17.28 4.51
CA TYR A 191 -3.61 -17.43 3.15
C TYR A 191 -2.53 -17.98 2.20
N LYS A 192 -2.94 -18.34 0.99
CA LYS A 192 -2.02 -18.70 -0.10
C LYS A 192 -2.04 -17.63 -1.17
N ALA A 193 -0.86 -17.27 -1.65
CA ALA A 193 -0.67 -16.26 -2.68
C ALA A 193 -0.16 -16.91 -3.97
N TYR A 194 -0.67 -16.45 -5.10
CA TYR A 194 -0.08 -16.62 -6.42
C TYR A 194 1.25 -15.90 -6.52
N SER A 195 1.50 -14.91 -5.65
CA SER A 195 2.77 -14.24 -5.58
C SER A 195 3.96 -15.17 -5.37
N TRP A 196 5.00 -15.01 -6.18
CA TRP A 196 6.28 -15.67 -5.96
C TRP A 196 6.94 -15.09 -4.72
N LEU A 197 7.49 -15.96 -3.87
CA LEU A 197 8.21 -15.51 -2.68
C LEU A 197 9.48 -14.76 -3.09
N TYR A 198 9.60 -13.51 -2.66
CA TYR A 198 10.80 -12.70 -2.81
C TYR A 198 11.83 -13.09 -1.76
N HIS A 199 13.10 -13.01 -2.13
CA HIS A 199 14.17 -12.97 -1.13
C HIS A 199 14.28 -11.56 -0.58
N VAL A 200 14.01 -11.44 0.72
CA VAL A 200 14.13 -10.22 1.51
C VAL A 200 15.28 -10.38 2.51
N HIS A 201 15.40 -11.58 3.09
CA HIS A 201 16.51 -12.02 3.90
C HIS A 201 17.34 -13.08 3.15
N GLY A 202 18.67 -12.97 3.21
CA GLY A 202 19.60 -13.87 2.53
C GLY A 202 20.17 -13.28 1.23
N GLY A 203 20.47 -14.14 0.25
CA GLY A 203 21.19 -13.75 -0.96
C GLY A 203 22.70 -13.68 -0.77
N SER A 204 23.42 -13.30 -1.84
CA SER A 204 24.91 -13.35 -1.88
C SER A 204 25.58 -12.48 -0.83
N GLU A 205 24.92 -11.39 -0.45
CA GLU A 205 25.45 -10.38 0.45
C GLU A 205 24.81 -10.48 1.85
N GLY A 206 24.02 -11.53 2.12
CA GLY A 206 23.34 -11.69 3.41
C GLY A 206 22.36 -10.56 3.72
N HIS A 207 21.58 -10.13 2.72
CA HIS A 207 20.63 -9.03 2.83
C HIS A 207 19.65 -9.24 3.98
N LYS A 208 19.25 -8.12 4.58
CA LYS A 208 18.24 -8.04 5.64
C LYS A 208 17.36 -6.83 5.40
N LEU A 209 16.18 -6.81 6.01
CA LEU A 209 15.35 -5.62 6.02
C LEU A 209 16.12 -4.42 6.59
N ALA A 210 15.97 -3.26 5.95
CA ALA A 210 16.71 -2.05 6.28
C ALA A 210 16.11 -1.28 7.46
N GLY A 211 16.99 -0.68 8.27
CA GLY A 211 16.62 0.19 9.38
C GLY A 211 15.73 -0.48 10.43
N ASP A 212 14.66 0.18 10.82
CA ASP A 212 13.72 -0.22 11.88
C ASP A 212 12.56 -1.11 11.39
N SER A 213 12.74 -1.81 10.28
CA SER A 213 11.68 -2.64 9.70
C SER A 213 11.24 -3.75 10.66
N LYS A 214 9.94 -3.96 10.81
CA LYS A 214 9.34 -4.98 11.66
C LYS A 214 8.44 -5.92 10.85
N PRO A 215 8.84 -7.18 10.62
CA PRO A 215 8.00 -8.18 9.97
C PRO A 215 6.62 -8.31 10.63
N LEU A 216 5.61 -8.49 9.80
CA LEU A 216 4.23 -8.80 10.21
C LEU A 216 3.78 -10.17 9.70
N LEU A 217 4.20 -10.53 8.49
CA LEU A 217 3.84 -11.78 7.83
C LEU A 217 5.09 -12.46 7.29
N ILE A 218 5.11 -13.79 7.37
CA ILE A 218 6.14 -14.66 6.83
C ILE A 218 5.56 -15.45 5.66
N GLY A 219 6.28 -15.52 4.55
CA GLY A 219 5.96 -16.35 3.41
C GLY A 219 6.85 -17.59 3.37
N HIS A 220 6.25 -18.75 3.08
CA HIS A 220 6.92 -20.00 2.76
C HIS A 220 6.71 -20.34 1.27
N SER A 221 7.79 -20.56 0.54
CA SER A 221 7.70 -20.91 -0.88
C SER A 221 7.18 -22.33 -1.07
N LEU A 222 6.14 -22.50 -1.88
CA LEU A 222 5.57 -23.81 -2.21
C LEU A 222 6.34 -24.52 -3.34
N LYS A 223 7.06 -23.75 -4.17
CA LYS A 223 7.94 -24.24 -5.24
C LYS A 223 9.14 -23.31 -5.40
N SER A 224 10.34 -23.90 -5.49
CA SER A 224 11.60 -23.14 -5.43
C SER A 224 12.67 -23.66 -6.39
N ASN A 225 13.04 -22.82 -7.35
CA ASN A 225 14.20 -23.03 -8.22
C ASN A 225 15.50 -23.05 -7.41
N HIS A 226 15.57 -22.34 -6.27
CA HIS A 226 16.73 -22.39 -5.38
C HIS A 226 16.85 -23.73 -4.67
N GLN A 227 15.71 -24.32 -4.27
CA GLN A 227 15.67 -25.67 -3.71
C GLN A 227 16.10 -26.72 -4.74
N MET A 228 15.55 -26.64 -5.95
CA MET A 228 15.92 -27.54 -7.07
C MET A 228 17.41 -27.47 -7.40
N LYS A 229 18.06 -26.32 -7.16
CA LYS A 229 19.50 -26.08 -7.37
C LYS A 229 20.36 -26.33 -6.12
N GLY A 230 19.79 -26.76 -4.99
CA GLY A 230 20.53 -27.02 -3.76
C GLY A 230 21.13 -25.77 -3.07
N ASN A 231 20.54 -24.58 -3.27
CA ASN A 231 21.10 -23.31 -2.82
C ASN A 231 20.35 -22.69 -1.61
N LEU A 232 19.72 -23.51 -0.76
CA LEU A 232 18.85 -23.02 0.32
C LEU A 232 19.61 -22.32 1.46
N ASP A 233 20.88 -22.63 1.66
CA ASP A 233 21.72 -21.92 2.66
C ASP A 233 21.82 -20.42 2.35
N LYS A 234 21.81 -20.08 1.05
CA LYS A 234 21.84 -18.71 0.56
C LYS A 234 20.44 -18.13 0.36
N PHE A 235 19.49 -18.98 -0.02
CA PHE A 235 18.15 -18.61 -0.43
C PHE A 235 17.12 -19.44 0.34
N PRO A 236 16.86 -19.12 1.62
CA PRO A 236 16.00 -19.91 2.49
C PRO A 236 14.55 -19.92 1.99
N MET A 237 13.83 -21.00 2.26
CA MET A 237 12.43 -21.19 1.82
C MET A 237 11.42 -20.25 2.47
N THR A 238 11.84 -19.48 3.48
CA THR A 238 10.98 -18.56 4.24
C THR A 238 11.55 -17.15 4.24
N ASN A 239 10.71 -16.15 3.97
CA ASN A 239 11.08 -14.74 3.98
C ASN A 239 9.94 -13.87 4.52
N PRO A 240 10.22 -12.70 5.13
CA PRO A 240 9.19 -11.71 5.41
C PRO A 240 8.46 -11.31 4.13
N VAL A 241 7.13 -11.26 4.18
CA VAL A 241 6.29 -10.83 3.05
C VAL A 241 5.44 -9.61 3.34
N ALA A 242 5.37 -9.17 4.59
CA ALA A 242 4.84 -7.87 4.95
C ALA A 242 5.56 -7.33 6.19
N TRP A 243 5.78 -6.02 6.25
CA TRP A 243 6.43 -5.37 7.38
C TRP A 243 5.99 -3.91 7.52
N THR A 244 6.21 -3.36 8.70
CA THR A 244 6.19 -1.90 8.93
C THR A 244 7.60 -1.35 8.99
N LYS A 245 7.75 -0.05 8.74
CA LYS A 245 9.01 0.68 8.80
C LYS A 245 8.74 2.16 9.08
N THR A 246 9.74 2.92 9.53
CA THR A 246 9.71 4.38 9.44
C THR A 246 10.85 4.93 8.58
N TYR A 247 10.64 6.14 8.07
CA TYR A 247 11.66 6.93 7.38
C TYR A 247 11.54 8.41 7.80
N LYS A 248 12.57 9.22 7.53
CA LYS A 248 12.58 10.64 7.91
C LYS A 248 12.52 11.53 6.68
N GLY A 249 11.64 12.53 6.73
CA GLY A 249 11.66 13.69 5.83
C GLY A 249 12.81 14.64 6.13
N GLU A 250 12.96 15.68 5.30
CA GLU A 250 14.02 16.70 5.41
C GLU A 250 13.90 17.54 6.69
N ASP A 251 12.68 17.76 7.18
CA ASP A 251 12.40 18.47 8.43
C ASP A 251 12.45 17.55 9.67
N GLY A 252 12.75 16.26 9.49
CA GLY A 252 12.77 15.25 10.54
C GLY A 252 11.41 14.59 10.83
N THR A 253 10.34 14.96 10.12
CA THR A 253 9.03 14.30 10.17
C THR A 253 9.20 12.81 9.89
N LYS A 254 8.62 11.96 10.75
CA LYS A 254 8.74 10.50 10.63
C LYS A 254 7.54 9.92 9.89
N GLY A 255 7.77 9.51 8.65
CA GLY A 255 6.76 8.83 7.84
C GLY A 255 6.63 7.37 8.22
N ARG A 256 5.38 6.91 8.35
CA ARG A 256 5.06 5.49 8.53
C ARG A 256 5.04 4.79 7.19
N VAL A 257 5.64 3.60 7.14
CA VAL A 257 5.67 2.77 5.94
C VAL A 257 5.06 1.41 6.25
N PHE A 258 4.11 0.99 5.43
CA PHE A 258 3.68 -0.40 5.35
C PHE A 258 4.08 -0.96 3.99
N PHE A 259 4.62 -2.17 3.97
CA PHE A 259 5.03 -2.82 2.73
C PHE A 259 4.61 -4.27 2.70
N THR A 260 4.26 -4.80 1.53
CA THR A 260 4.15 -6.25 1.29
C THR A 260 4.74 -6.67 -0.05
N THR A 261 5.45 -7.81 -0.07
CA THR A 261 5.94 -8.46 -1.31
C THR A 261 4.88 -9.31 -2.00
N THR A 262 3.68 -9.42 -1.43
CA THR A 262 2.51 -10.00 -2.10
C THR A 262 1.71 -8.90 -2.77
N ALA A 263 1.23 -9.15 -3.99
CA ALA A 263 0.25 -8.33 -4.71
C ALA A 263 0.13 -8.88 -6.15
N HIS A 264 -0.08 -10.18 -6.29
CA HIS A 264 -0.50 -10.72 -7.58
C HIS A 264 -1.90 -10.25 -7.87
N PRO A 265 -2.26 -9.93 -9.12
CA PRO A 265 -3.63 -9.52 -9.43
C PRO A 265 -4.64 -10.52 -8.85
N PHE A 266 -4.34 -11.82 -8.92
CA PHE A 266 -5.18 -12.86 -8.33
C PHE A 266 -5.10 -12.99 -6.79
N ASP A 267 -4.05 -12.49 -6.14
CA ASP A 267 -4.01 -12.46 -4.66
C ASP A 267 -5.14 -11.59 -4.13
N PHE A 268 -5.42 -10.47 -4.81
CA PHE A 268 -6.52 -9.58 -4.46
C PHE A 268 -7.90 -10.19 -4.67
N LYS A 269 -8.06 -11.44 -5.13
CA LYS A 269 -9.33 -12.19 -5.04
C LYS A 269 -9.57 -12.73 -3.62
N ASP A 270 -8.53 -12.94 -2.82
CA ASP A 270 -8.65 -13.28 -1.40
C ASP A 270 -8.94 -12.02 -0.57
N SER A 271 -9.97 -12.10 0.29
CA SER A 271 -10.32 -11.00 1.20
C SER A 271 -9.19 -10.66 2.19
N ASN A 272 -8.35 -11.62 2.58
CA ASN A 272 -7.25 -11.39 3.53
C ASN A 272 -6.19 -10.44 2.96
N VAL A 273 -5.90 -10.54 1.66
CA VAL A 273 -4.95 -9.64 0.98
C VAL A 273 -5.54 -8.23 0.91
N ARG A 274 -6.83 -8.11 0.58
CA ARG A 274 -7.53 -6.81 0.58
C ARG A 274 -7.58 -6.19 1.99
N LYS A 275 -7.87 -6.99 3.02
CA LYS A 275 -7.86 -6.55 4.43
C LYS A 275 -6.48 -6.03 4.82
N LEU A 276 -5.44 -6.80 4.53
CA LEU A 276 -4.06 -6.42 4.81
C LEU A 276 -3.72 -5.06 4.18
N SER A 277 -4.04 -4.87 2.90
CA SER A 277 -3.82 -3.62 2.18
C SER A 277 -4.57 -2.44 2.80
N LEU A 278 -5.87 -2.58 3.05
CA LEU A 278 -6.70 -1.50 3.59
C LEU A 278 -6.31 -1.16 5.04
N ASN A 279 -6.11 -2.18 5.88
CA ASN A 279 -5.62 -1.99 7.25
C ASN A 279 -4.24 -1.31 7.25
N GLY A 280 -3.36 -1.66 6.31
CA GLY A 280 -2.05 -1.04 6.13
C GLY A 280 -2.13 0.45 5.79
N ILE A 281 -3.04 0.83 4.88
CA ILE A 281 -3.30 2.23 4.52
C ILE A 281 -3.83 3.02 5.73
N LEU A 282 -4.84 2.49 6.42
CA LEU A 282 -5.39 3.13 7.63
C LEU A 282 -4.34 3.29 8.73
N TRP A 283 -3.54 2.25 8.99
CA TRP A 283 -2.47 2.31 9.98
C TRP A 283 -1.38 3.34 9.61
N ALA A 284 -1.02 3.42 8.33
CA ALA A 284 -0.01 4.35 7.85
C ALA A 284 -0.49 5.81 8.03
N LEU A 285 -1.79 6.07 7.87
CA LEU A 285 -2.43 7.36 8.17
C LEU A 285 -2.63 7.65 9.67
N GLY A 286 -2.30 6.71 10.57
CA GLY A 286 -2.57 6.87 12.01
C GLY A 286 -4.03 6.71 12.40
N MET A 287 -4.79 5.93 11.62
CA MET A 287 -6.22 5.67 11.80
C MET A 287 -6.46 4.25 12.33
N GLU A 288 -5.65 3.79 13.29
CA GLU A 288 -5.78 2.44 13.86
C GLU A 288 -7.11 2.20 14.57
N ASP A 289 -7.74 3.25 15.08
CA ASP A 289 -9.07 3.23 15.68
C ASP A 289 -10.19 2.93 14.65
N GLN A 290 -9.95 3.26 13.39
CA GLN A 290 -10.86 3.00 12.27
C GLN A 290 -10.71 1.58 11.70
N ILE A 291 -9.71 0.78 12.14
CA ILE A 291 -9.54 -0.61 11.71
C ILE A 291 -10.41 -1.52 12.59
N PRO A 292 -11.50 -2.13 12.06
CA PRO A 292 -12.37 -2.99 12.85
C PRO A 292 -11.61 -4.23 13.37
N THR A 293 -12.07 -4.82 14.48
CA THR A 293 -11.47 -6.07 15.02
C THR A 293 -11.47 -7.21 14.00
N GLN A 294 -12.48 -7.25 13.12
CA GLN A 294 -12.59 -8.24 12.04
C GLN A 294 -11.90 -7.80 10.73
N GLY A 295 -11.14 -6.69 10.77
CA GLY A 295 -10.48 -6.07 9.63
C GLY A 295 -11.40 -5.16 8.82
N ALA A 296 -10.80 -4.38 7.92
CA ALA A 296 -11.54 -3.54 6.98
C ALA A 296 -12.54 -4.35 6.14
N LYS A 297 -13.65 -3.71 5.74
CA LYS A 297 -14.56 -4.27 4.72
C LYS A 297 -13.82 -4.40 3.39
N THR A 298 -14.07 -5.49 2.66
CA THR A 298 -13.30 -5.82 1.45
C THR A 298 -14.16 -6.18 0.25
N ASP A 299 -15.46 -5.93 0.33
CA ASP A 299 -16.38 -6.17 -0.78
C ASP A 299 -16.01 -5.25 -1.94
N PHE A 300 -15.87 -5.82 -3.12
CA PHE A 300 -15.55 -5.06 -4.33
C PHE A 300 -16.61 -3.98 -4.59
N VAL A 301 -16.17 -2.89 -5.21
CA VAL A 301 -17.05 -1.88 -5.82
C VAL A 301 -17.05 -2.13 -7.31
N GLY A 302 -18.06 -2.86 -7.80
CA GLY A 302 -18.09 -3.39 -9.16
C GLY A 302 -17.33 -4.72 -9.29
N GLU A 303 -16.97 -5.08 -10.51
CA GLU A 303 -16.27 -6.34 -10.82
C GLU A 303 -14.75 -6.18 -10.69
N TYR A 304 -14.09 -7.23 -10.21
CA TYR A 304 -12.63 -7.34 -10.18
C TYR A 304 -12.17 -8.62 -10.89
N GLU A 305 -12.12 -8.53 -12.22
CA GLU A 305 -11.59 -9.57 -13.10
C GLU A 305 -10.28 -9.11 -13.73
N PRO A 306 -9.17 -9.15 -12.99
CA PRO A 306 -7.89 -8.69 -13.49
C PRO A 306 -7.31 -9.68 -14.51
N ASN A 307 -6.43 -9.20 -15.37
CA ASN A 307 -5.59 -10.11 -16.14
C ASN A 307 -4.57 -10.81 -15.22
N ASN A 308 -4.04 -11.93 -15.70
CA ASN A 308 -2.93 -12.60 -15.04
C ASN A 308 -1.65 -11.75 -15.08
N SER A 309 -0.66 -12.11 -14.27
CA SER A 309 0.66 -11.50 -14.36
C SER A 309 1.34 -11.81 -15.70
N GLY A 310 2.25 -10.92 -16.09
CA GLY A 310 3.03 -11.03 -17.31
C GLY A 310 3.28 -9.68 -17.96
N THR A 311 4.37 -9.60 -18.72
CA THR A 311 4.81 -8.38 -19.41
C THR A 311 4.42 -8.39 -20.89
N GLY A 312 4.27 -7.20 -21.47
CA GLY A 312 4.05 -7.01 -22.90
C GLY A 312 2.58 -6.79 -23.31
N PRO A 313 2.35 -6.38 -24.57
CA PRO A 313 1.07 -5.82 -25.05
C PRO A 313 -0.10 -6.80 -25.07
N LYS A 314 0.15 -8.11 -24.95
CA LYS A 314 -0.89 -9.14 -24.92
C LYS A 314 -1.28 -9.58 -23.50
N LYS A 315 -0.66 -9.00 -22.47
CA LYS A 315 -0.84 -9.42 -21.06
C LYS A 315 -1.70 -8.46 -20.25
N TYR A 316 -2.04 -7.27 -20.76
CA TYR A 316 -2.91 -6.28 -20.10
C TYR A 316 -4.10 -5.89 -20.99
N LYS A 317 -5.13 -5.28 -20.41
CA LYS A 317 -6.32 -4.80 -21.12
C LYS A 317 -5.98 -3.56 -21.95
N THR A 318 -6.19 -3.62 -23.25
CA THR A 318 -5.90 -2.49 -24.17
C THR A 318 -7.10 -1.53 -24.29
N GLY A 319 -6.82 -0.29 -24.72
CA GLY A 319 -7.86 0.72 -24.97
C GLY A 319 -8.57 1.25 -23.71
N GLN A 320 -8.08 0.93 -22.52
CA GLN A 320 -8.63 1.43 -21.26
C GLN A 320 -8.22 2.89 -21.04
N LYS A 321 -9.13 3.73 -20.57
CA LYS A 321 -8.83 5.11 -20.14
C LYS A 321 -8.80 5.19 -18.61
N PRO A 322 -8.05 6.13 -18.02
CA PRO A 322 -8.16 6.43 -16.60
C PRO A 322 -9.61 6.67 -16.18
N GLU A 323 -10.04 5.96 -15.14
CA GLU A 323 -11.36 6.14 -14.53
C GLU A 323 -11.31 7.27 -13.49
N LYS A 324 -12.38 8.08 -13.43
CA LYS A 324 -12.61 9.01 -12.32
C LYS A 324 -13.32 8.24 -11.21
N ILE A 325 -12.67 8.10 -10.05
CA ILE A 325 -13.21 7.41 -8.88
C ILE A 325 -13.81 8.40 -7.92
#